data_AF-A0A1B7Y7M7-F1
#
_entry.id   AF-A0A1B7Y7M7-F1
#
_cell.length_a   1.000
_cell.length_b   1.000
_cell.length_c   1.000
_cell.angle_alpha   90.00
_cell.angle_beta   90.00
_cell.angle_gamma   90.00
#
_symmetry.space_group_name_H-M   'P 1'
#
loop_
_entity.id
_entity.type
_entity.pdbx_description
1 polymer ?
#
loop_
_entity_poly.entity_id
_entity_poly.type
_entity_poly.pdbx_seq_one_letter_code
_entity_poly.pdbx_strand_id
1 'polypeptide(L)'
;MGHSQLTDPVTIEFPPVSAAERTEFVHGVVNVVNKAYTETEGDIFLPGYQRTSPLEVADLIRTGRLAVASQSPAEEPVGCVSLKSVSPTRNSFAMLALSPAYRGLGLGKKLVHFVEEHSRSQGCKVMQLELLVPTTFEHPFKRRIEAWYSKMGYQAVKVGQFEEDYPAIAPLLAGPAEYRISEKALV
;
A
#
# COMPACT_ATOMS: atom_id res chain seq x y z
N MET A 1 26.45 9.17 -29.80
CA MET A 1 25.94 7.78 -29.70
C MET A 1 26.11 7.34 -28.26
N GLY A 2 25.01 7.17 -27.55
CA GLY A 2 24.96 6.86 -26.12
C GLY A 2 23.54 6.43 -25.83
N HIS A 3 23.35 5.12 -25.87
CA HIS A 3 22.14 4.32 -25.83
C HIS A 3 20.99 4.90 -25.00
N SER A 4 19.82 4.93 -25.64
CA SER A 4 18.50 4.95 -25.02
C SER A 4 18.49 4.00 -23.80
N GLN A 5 18.32 4.55 -22.60
CA GLN A 5 17.94 3.77 -21.43
C GLN A 5 16.53 3.23 -21.70
N LEU A 6 16.46 2.03 -22.26
CA LEU A 6 15.30 1.17 -22.09
C LEU A 6 15.14 1.03 -20.57
N THR A 7 14.14 1.71 -20.01
CA THR A 7 13.75 1.47 -18.63
C THR A 7 13.33 0.01 -18.57
N ASP A 8 14.04 -0.76 -17.74
CA ASP A 8 13.77 -2.20 -17.64
C ASP A 8 12.27 -2.42 -17.31
N PRO A 9 11.65 -3.46 -17.89
CA PRO A 9 10.24 -3.68 -17.71
C PRO A 9 9.91 -4.01 -16.26
N VAL A 10 8.81 -3.44 -15.76
CA VAL A 10 8.27 -3.73 -14.43
C VAL A 10 7.13 -4.74 -14.55
N THR A 11 7.22 -5.83 -13.79
CA THR A 11 6.16 -6.84 -13.63
C THR A 11 5.45 -6.65 -12.29
N ILE A 12 4.18 -7.04 -12.20
CA ILE A 12 3.41 -7.05 -10.94
C ILE A 12 2.88 -8.46 -10.74
N GLU A 13 3.16 -9.04 -9.58
CA GLU A 13 2.69 -10.36 -9.22
C GLU A 13 2.52 -10.53 -7.71
N PHE A 14 1.80 -11.57 -7.30
CA PHE A 14 1.96 -12.14 -5.97
C PHE A 14 3.18 -13.07 -6.02
N PRO A 15 4.31 -12.72 -5.36
CA PRO A 15 5.52 -13.51 -5.47
C PRO A 15 5.31 -14.91 -4.85
N PRO A 16 6.07 -15.92 -5.29
CA PRO A 16 5.98 -17.26 -4.73
C PRO A 16 6.37 -17.26 -3.25
N VAL A 17 5.86 -18.22 -2.48
CA VAL A 17 6.12 -18.33 -1.03
C VAL A 17 7.62 -18.39 -0.68
N SER A 18 8.44 -18.95 -1.58
CA SER A 18 9.90 -19.00 -1.43
C SER A 18 10.56 -17.62 -1.43
N ALA A 19 9.91 -16.59 -1.99
CA ALA A 19 10.43 -15.23 -1.95
C ALA A 19 10.47 -14.65 -0.53
N ALA A 20 9.68 -15.19 0.41
CA ALA A 20 9.71 -14.81 1.81
C ALA A 20 11.02 -15.19 2.53
N GLU A 21 11.77 -16.14 1.97
CA GLU A 21 13.07 -16.59 2.50
C GLU A 21 14.25 -15.87 1.83
N ARG A 22 13.99 -15.04 0.81
CA ARG A 22 15.01 -14.25 0.12
C ARG A 22 15.23 -12.93 0.85
N THR A 23 16.23 -12.91 1.73
CA THR A 23 16.55 -11.73 2.57
C THR A 23 16.63 -10.43 1.79
N GLU A 24 17.34 -10.41 0.65
CA GLU A 24 17.50 -9.20 -0.17
C GLU A 24 16.17 -8.70 -0.74
N PHE A 25 15.31 -9.61 -1.22
CA PHE A 25 13.99 -9.26 -1.75
C PHE A 25 13.07 -8.71 -0.66
N VAL A 26 12.99 -9.40 0.49
CA VAL A 26 12.19 -8.95 1.64
C VAL A 26 12.67 -7.59 2.13
N HIS A 27 13.98 -7.41 2.30
CA HIS A 27 14.55 -6.13 2.72
C HIS A 27 14.34 -5.03 1.68
N GLY A 28 14.38 -5.35 0.39
CA GLY A 28 14.04 -4.42 -0.70
C GLY A 28 12.62 -3.89 -0.55
N VAL A 29 11.63 -4.76 -0.35
CA VAL A 29 10.24 -4.35 -0.10
C VAL A 29 10.11 -3.51 1.17
N VAL A 30 10.73 -3.93 2.28
CA VAL A 30 10.71 -3.17 3.55
C VAL A 30 11.25 -1.75 3.34
N ASN A 31 12.36 -1.61 2.62
CA ASN A 31 12.97 -0.32 2.32
C ASN A 31 12.05 0.57 1.49
N VAL A 32 11.40 0.02 0.46
CA VAL A 32 10.43 0.76 -0.36
C VAL A 32 9.27 1.27 0.49
N VAL A 33 8.68 0.41 1.33
CA VAL A 33 7.54 0.75 2.18
C VAL A 33 7.93 1.80 3.22
N ASN A 34 8.95 1.53 4.04
CA ASN A 34 9.30 2.41 5.16
C ASN A 34 9.80 3.77 4.66
N LYS A 35 10.53 3.82 3.53
CA LYS A 35 10.90 5.09 2.91
C LYS A 35 9.68 5.89 2.45
N ALA A 36 8.77 5.25 1.72
CA ALA A 36 7.56 5.92 1.24
C ALA A 36 6.73 6.48 2.40
N TYR A 37 6.50 5.68 3.45
CA TYR A 37 5.69 6.09 4.60
C TYR A 37 6.38 7.14 5.48
N THR A 38 7.71 7.09 5.65
CA THR A 38 8.45 8.15 6.34
C THR A 38 8.30 9.49 5.62
N GLU A 39 8.37 9.49 4.29
CA GLU A 39 8.23 10.71 3.48
C GLU A 39 6.80 11.27 3.49
N THR A 40 5.77 10.43 3.66
CA THR A 40 4.37 10.84 3.51
C THR A 40 3.56 10.91 4.79
N GLU A 41 4.04 10.32 5.87
CA GLU A 41 3.34 10.22 7.17
C GLU A 41 4.27 10.51 8.37
N GLY A 42 5.48 11.03 8.15
CA GLY A 42 6.46 11.30 9.21
C GLY A 42 6.07 12.42 10.18
N ASP A 43 5.09 13.25 9.81
CA ASP A 43 4.43 14.27 10.64
C ASP A 43 3.10 13.78 11.25
N ILE A 44 2.70 12.54 10.95
CA ILE A 44 1.53 11.87 11.53
C ILE A 44 1.94 10.93 12.67
N PHE A 45 3.06 10.23 12.51
CA PHE A 45 3.61 9.31 13.51
C PHE A 45 4.80 9.92 14.25
N LEU A 46 5.07 9.42 15.46
CA LEU A 46 6.24 9.80 16.23
C LEU A 46 7.54 9.37 15.51
N PRO A 47 8.64 10.14 15.70
CA PRO A 47 9.93 9.80 15.09
C PRO A 47 10.38 8.37 15.40
N GLY A 48 10.91 7.69 14.39
CA GLY A 48 11.38 6.31 14.51
C GLY A 48 10.32 5.24 14.23
N TYR A 49 9.05 5.62 14.05
CA TYR A 49 8.03 4.69 13.58
C TYR A 49 8.42 4.06 12.24
N GLN A 50 8.21 2.75 12.12
CA GLN A 50 8.39 1.99 10.88
C GLN A 50 7.05 1.39 10.49
N ARG A 51 6.66 1.55 9.23
CA ARG A 51 5.35 1.08 8.75
C ARG A 51 5.27 -0.44 8.70
N THR A 52 6.38 -1.11 8.42
CA THR A 52 6.48 -2.56 8.31
C THR A 52 7.84 -3.06 8.78
N SER A 53 7.95 -4.37 8.97
CA SER A 53 9.19 -5.09 9.29
C SER A 53 9.46 -6.22 8.29
N PRO A 54 10.69 -6.78 8.24
CA PRO A 54 10.97 -7.98 7.45
C PRO A 54 10.07 -9.16 7.80
N LEU A 55 9.74 -9.34 9.09
CA LEU A 55 8.85 -10.40 9.56
C LEU A 55 7.43 -10.23 8.99
N GLU A 56 6.89 -9.01 9.04
CA GLU A 56 5.56 -8.70 8.49
C GLU A 56 5.53 -8.86 6.96
N VAL A 57 6.54 -8.36 6.24
CA VAL A 57 6.63 -8.53 4.79
C VAL A 57 6.72 -10.02 4.41
N ALA A 58 7.57 -10.79 5.10
CA ALA A 58 7.69 -12.22 4.85
C ALA A 58 6.37 -12.96 5.12
N ASP A 59 5.64 -12.62 6.18
CA ASP A 59 4.31 -13.19 6.45
C ASP A 59 3.29 -12.84 5.36
N LEU A 60 3.25 -11.57 4.92
CA LEU A 60 2.36 -11.15 3.85
C LEU A 60 2.67 -11.88 2.52
N ILE A 61 3.94 -12.16 2.22
CA ILE A 61 4.32 -12.98 1.08
C ILE A 61 3.86 -14.44 1.26
N ARG A 62 4.17 -15.08 2.39
CA ARG A 62 3.80 -16.49 2.65
C ARG A 62 2.30 -16.72 2.59
N THR A 63 1.52 -15.71 3.01
CA THR A 63 0.05 -15.77 3.02
C THR A 63 -0.58 -15.31 1.70
N GLY A 64 0.21 -14.97 0.67
CA GLY A 64 -0.30 -14.53 -0.64
C GLY A 64 -1.03 -13.18 -0.57
N ARG A 65 -0.69 -12.34 0.41
CA ARG A 65 -1.35 -11.06 0.71
C ARG A 65 -0.54 -9.85 0.26
N LEU A 66 0.59 -10.02 -0.42
CA LEU A 66 1.40 -8.92 -0.93
C LEU A 66 1.60 -9.07 -2.43
N ALA A 67 1.09 -8.11 -3.21
CA ALA A 67 1.49 -7.96 -4.59
C ALA A 67 2.72 -7.04 -4.65
N VAL A 68 3.74 -7.44 -5.40
CA VAL A 68 5.01 -6.71 -5.54
C VAL A 68 5.20 -6.34 -7.01
N ALA A 69 5.60 -5.09 -7.24
CA ALA A 69 6.11 -4.64 -8.51
C ALA A 69 7.64 -4.76 -8.51
N SER A 70 8.21 -5.48 -9.48
CA SER A 70 9.66 -5.70 -9.56
C SER A 70 10.21 -5.36 -10.94
N GLN A 71 11.45 -4.86 -10.98
CA GLN A 71 12.21 -4.62 -12.20
C GLN A 71 12.82 -5.94 -12.70
N SER A 72 12.55 -6.30 -13.96
CA SER A 72 13.11 -7.49 -14.60
C SER A 72 14.40 -7.14 -15.36
N PRO A 73 15.46 -7.96 -15.33
CA PRO A 73 15.52 -9.33 -14.80
C PRO A 73 16.04 -9.44 -13.36
N ALA A 74 16.42 -8.32 -12.72
CA ALA A 74 17.02 -8.33 -11.38
C ALA A 74 16.03 -8.71 -10.25
N GLU A 75 14.73 -8.74 -10.56
CA GLU A 75 13.62 -8.91 -9.61
C GLU A 75 13.62 -7.89 -8.46
N GLU A 76 14.28 -6.74 -8.65
CA GLU A 76 14.40 -5.69 -7.64
C GLU A 76 13.01 -5.11 -7.32
N PRO A 77 12.55 -5.15 -6.05
CA PRO A 77 11.27 -4.57 -5.67
C PRO A 77 11.27 -3.05 -5.83
N VAL A 78 10.30 -2.53 -6.57
CA VAL A 78 10.11 -1.08 -6.82
C VAL A 78 8.77 -0.55 -6.30
N GLY A 79 7.90 -1.44 -5.84
CA GLY A 79 6.61 -1.08 -5.26
C GLY A 79 5.85 -2.29 -4.73
N CYS A 80 4.82 -2.04 -3.93
CA CYS A 80 3.94 -3.10 -3.45
C CYS A 80 2.54 -2.57 -3.09
N VAL A 81 1.61 -3.49 -2.90
CA VAL A 81 0.31 -3.27 -2.28
C VAL A 81 -0.08 -4.55 -1.53
N SER A 82 -0.57 -4.41 -0.29
CA SER A 82 -1.06 -5.54 0.50
C SER A 82 -2.58 -5.68 0.40
N LEU A 83 -3.07 -6.90 0.58
CA LEU A 83 -4.48 -7.26 0.52
C LEU A 83 -4.91 -7.94 1.83
N LYS A 84 -6.10 -7.58 2.32
CA LYS A 84 -6.72 -8.15 3.52
C LYS A 84 -8.16 -8.54 3.20
N SER A 85 -8.55 -9.77 3.54
CA SER A 85 -9.96 -10.16 3.51
C SER A 85 -10.71 -9.47 4.65
N VAL A 86 -11.79 -8.78 4.31
CA VAL A 86 -12.71 -8.12 5.26
C VAL A 86 -13.94 -8.98 5.47
N SER A 87 -14.44 -9.61 4.41
CA SER A 87 -15.53 -10.57 4.41
C SER A 87 -15.43 -11.46 3.15
N PRO A 88 -16.24 -12.51 3.01
CA PRO A 88 -16.24 -13.36 1.81
C PRO A 88 -16.46 -12.60 0.49
N THR A 89 -17.08 -11.41 0.51
CA THR A 89 -17.36 -10.62 -0.70
C THR A 89 -16.61 -9.28 -0.73
N ARG A 90 -15.65 -9.06 0.18
CA ARG A 90 -14.95 -7.78 0.32
C ARG A 90 -13.50 -7.99 0.72
N ASN A 91 -12.61 -7.38 -0.04
CA ASN A 91 -11.22 -7.19 0.34
C ASN A 91 -10.93 -5.71 0.59
N SER A 92 -9.92 -5.45 1.40
CA SER A 92 -9.30 -4.13 1.55
C SER A 92 -7.86 -4.21 1.07
N PHE A 93 -7.40 -3.21 0.34
CA PHE A 93 -5.96 -3.05 0.14
C PHE A 93 -5.38 -2.05 1.14
N ALA A 94 -4.08 -2.19 1.41
CA ALA A 94 -3.28 -1.32 2.25
C ALA A 94 -1.83 -1.30 1.74
N MET A 95 -0.95 -0.57 2.44
CA MET A 95 0.50 -0.59 2.18
C MET A 95 0.87 -0.36 0.70
N LEU A 96 0.18 0.58 0.04
CA LEU A 96 0.50 0.99 -1.32
C LEU A 96 1.75 1.88 -1.30
N ALA A 97 2.89 1.35 -1.69
CA ALA A 97 4.17 2.03 -1.66
C ALA A 97 4.92 1.89 -2.99
N LEU A 98 5.68 2.92 -3.37
CA LEU A 98 6.50 2.96 -4.58
C LEU A 98 7.85 3.64 -4.30
N SER A 99 8.90 3.09 -4.88
CA SER A 99 10.20 3.75 -5.01
C SER A 99 10.06 5.10 -5.71
N PRO A 100 10.78 6.16 -5.28
CA PRO A 100 10.64 7.51 -5.84
C PRO A 100 10.73 7.59 -7.38
N ALA A 101 11.63 6.81 -7.98
CA ALA A 101 11.83 6.77 -9.43
C ALA A 101 10.61 6.28 -10.23
N TYR A 102 9.66 5.59 -9.59
CA TYR A 102 8.50 4.98 -10.23
C TYR A 102 7.17 5.69 -9.92
N ARG A 103 7.23 6.81 -9.19
CA ARG A 103 6.05 7.63 -8.86
C ARG A 103 5.66 8.51 -10.04
N GLY A 104 4.36 8.78 -10.19
CA GLY A 104 3.85 9.60 -11.30
C GLY A 104 3.82 8.91 -12.67
N LEU A 105 4.35 7.69 -12.78
CA LEU A 105 4.39 6.90 -14.03
C LEU A 105 3.18 5.94 -14.20
N GLY A 106 2.17 6.07 -13.36
CA GLY A 106 0.97 5.22 -13.37
C GLY A 106 1.13 3.85 -12.70
N LEU A 107 2.31 3.49 -12.17
CA LEU A 107 2.54 2.19 -11.53
C LEU A 107 1.63 1.95 -10.31
N GLY A 108 1.38 2.98 -9.50
CA GLY A 108 0.47 2.86 -8.34
C GLY A 108 -0.96 2.51 -8.76
N LYS A 109 -1.43 3.09 -9.87
CA LYS A 109 -2.73 2.76 -10.46
C LYS A 109 -2.76 1.31 -10.96
N LYS A 110 -1.68 0.85 -11.58
CA LYS A 110 -1.54 -0.55 -12.03
C LYS A 110 -1.56 -1.54 -10.85
N LEU A 111 -0.88 -1.24 -9.75
CA LEU A 111 -0.90 -2.06 -8.53
C LEU A 111 -2.32 -2.18 -7.95
N VAL A 112 -3.04 -1.06 -7.84
CA VAL A 112 -4.44 -1.08 -7.35
C VAL A 112 -5.33 -1.88 -8.29
N HIS A 113 -5.25 -1.68 -9.61
CA HIS A 113 -6.03 -2.47 -10.57
C HIS A 113 -5.71 -3.97 -10.49
N PHE A 114 -4.44 -4.34 -10.33
CA PHE A 114 -4.03 -5.73 -10.18
C PHE A 114 -4.73 -6.40 -8.97
N VAL A 115 -4.77 -5.73 -7.82
CA VAL A 115 -5.47 -6.29 -6.64
C VAL A 115 -6.99 -6.19 -6.71
N GLU A 116 -7.55 -5.22 -7.44
CA GLU A 116 -8.98 -5.16 -7.76
C GLU A 116 -9.39 -6.37 -8.62
N GLU A 117 -8.62 -6.68 -9.68
CA GLU A 117 -8.85 -7.82 -10.57
C GLU A 117 -8.67 -9.14 -9.84
N HIS A 118 -7.62 -9.27 -9.04
CA HIS A 118 -7.43 -10.44 -8.17
C HIS A 118 -8.61 -10.62 -7.23
N SER A 119 -9.09 -9.56 -6.57
CA SER A 119 -10.23 -9.66 -5.66
C SER A 119 -11.51 -10.06 -6.40
N ARG A 120 -11.73 -9.51 -7.60
CA ARG A 120 -12.87 -9.89 -8.46
C ARG A 120 -12.81 -11.37 -8.83
N SER A 121 -11.64 -11.91 -9.19
CA SER A 121 -11.49 -13.33 -9.54
C SER A 121 -11.75 -14.26 -8.36
N GLN A 122 -11.59 -13.78 -7.12
CA GLN A 122 -11.98 -14.47 -5.89
C GLN A 122 -13.46 -14.27 -5.51
N GLY A 123 -14.28 -13.65 -6.37
CA GLY A 123 -15.70 -13.41 -6.13
C GLY A 123 -16.01 -12.21 -5.24
N CYS A 124 -15.02 -11.37 -4.90
CA CYS A 124 -15.28 -10.13 -4.18
C CYS A 124 -16.06 -9.15 -5.05
N LYS A 125 -17.01 -8.46 -4.41
CA LYS A 125 -17.86 -7.44 -5.04
C LYS A 125 -17.43 -6.03 -4.68
N VAL A 126 -16.61 -5.88 -3.64
CA VAL A 126 -16.18 -4.59 -3.10
C VAL A 126 -14.69 -4.63 -2.83
N MET A 127 -14.00 -3.57 -3.27
CA MET A 127 -12.67 -3.22 -2.79
C MET A 127 -12.77 -2.05 -1.83
N GLN A 128 -12.09 -2.16 -0.70
CA GLN A 128 -12.02 -1.17 0.36
C GLN A 128 -10.59 -0.62 0.46
N LEU A 129 -10.46 0.61 0.96
CA LEU A 129 -9.21 1.13 1.51
C LEU A 129 -9.49 1.91 2.79
N GLU A 130 -8.50 1.95 3.66
CA GLU A 130 -8.50 2.78 4.86
C GLU A 130 -7.40 3.84 4.76
N LEU A 131 -7.73 5.08 5.12
CA LEU A 131 -6.77 6.18 5.17
C LEU A 131 -6.78 6.81 6.55
N LEU A 132 -5.64 6.80 7.23
CA LEU A 132 -5.38 7.57 8.44
C LEU A 132 -5.22 9.06 8.10
N VAL A 133 -5.96 9.93 8.78
CA VAL A 133 -5.97 11.39 8.56
C VAL A 133 -5.87 12.13 9.90
N PRO A 134 -4.87 13.03 10.08
CA PRO A 134 -4.82 13.91 11.24
C PRO A 134 -6.04 14.82 11.30
N THR A 135 -6.55 15.08 12.50
CA THR A 135 -7.76 15.92 12.69
C THR A 135 -7.43 17.38 13.02
N THR A 136 -6.18 17.66 13.42
CA THR A 136 -5.76 18.99 13.89
C THR A 136 -5.24 19.90 12.77
N PHE A 137 -5.01 19.37 11.55
CA PHE A 137 -4.58 20.13 10.38
C PHE A 137 -4.95 19.42 9.08
N GLU A 138 -5.04 20.16 7.97
CA GLU A 138 -5.17 19.55 6.64
C GLU A 138 -3.81 19.04 6.17
N HIS A 139 -3.67 17.72 6.06
CA HIS A 139 -2.44 17.10 5.59
C HIS A 139 -2.39 17.07 4.04
N PRO A 140 -1.47 17.82 3.37
CA PRO A 140 -1.51 17.99 1.91
C PRO A 140 -1.41 16.68 1.11
N PHE A 141 -0.60 15.72 1.57
CA PHE A 141 -0.51 14.41 0.94
C PHE A 141 -1.83 13.62 1.05
N LYS A 142 -2.51 13.65 2.21
CA LYS A 142 -3.78 12.94 2.41
C LYS A 142 -4.87 13.53 1.52
N ARG A 143 -4.97 14.86 1.43
CA ARG A 143 -5.88 15.51 0.48
C ARG A 143 -5.62 15.08 -0.98
N ARG A 144 -4.36 14.99 -1.39
CA ARG A 144 -4.00 14.53 -2.75
C ARG A 144 -4.34 13.07 -2.98
N ILE A 145 -4.05 12.17 -2.03
CA ILE A 145 -4.30 10.74 -2.19
C ILE A 145 -5.79 10.41 -2.15
N GLU A 146 -6.59 11.11 -1.33
CA GLU A 146 -8.05 11.00 -1.34
C GLU A 146 -8.64 11.41 -2.69
N ALA A 147 -8.21 12.55 -3.24
CA ALA A 147 -8.64 12.99 -4.57
C ALA A 147 -8.23 11.99 -5.66
N TRP A 148 -7.07 11.34 -5.52
CA TRP A 148 -6.61 10.31 -6.43
C TRP A 148 -7.48 9.04 -6.36
N TYR A 149 -7.79 8.54 -5.15
CA TYR A 149 -8.70 7.41 -4.97
C TYR A 149 -10.12 7.71 -5.45
N SER A 150 -10.62 8.93 -5.21
CA SER A 150 -11.92 9.36 -5.71
C SER A 150 -12.00 9.29 -7.24
N LYS A 151 -10.95 9.75 -7.94
CA LYS A 151 -10.83 9.61 -9.40
C LYS A 151 -10.75 8.16 -9.88
N MET A 152 -10.35 7.23 -9.02
CA MET A 152 -10.35 5.78 -9.30
C MET A 152 -11.70 5.10 -9.02
N GLY A 153 -12.68 5.85 -8.51
CA GLY A 153 -14.04 5.36 -8.21
C GLY A 153 -14.27 4.95 -6.76
N TYR A 154 -13.33 5.24 -5.84
CA TYR A 154 -13.54 5.01 -4.41
C TYR A 154 -14.36 6.14 -3.79
N GLN A 155 -15.33 5.78 -2.96
CA GLN A 155 -16.21 6.71 -2.27
C GLN A 155 -16.11 6.50 -0.76
N ALA A 156 -16.01 7.59 0.00
CA ALA A 156 -15.97 7.51 1.46
C ALA A 156 -17.30 6.99 2.01
N VAL A 157 -17.25 5.99 2.89
CA VAL A 157 -18.43 5.32 3.46
C VAL A 157 -18.45 5.34 4.98
N LYS A 158 -17.29 5.47 5.63
CA LYS A 158 -17.19 5.52 7.09
C LYS A 158 -16.02 6.41 7.51
N VAL A 159 -16.20 7.13 8.60
CA VAL A 159 -15.12 7.72 9.39
C VAL A 159 -15.16 7.04 10.77
N GLY A 160 -14.01 6.61 11.28
CA GLY A 160 -13.89 5.97 12.59
C GLY A 160 -12.86 6.63 13.47
N GLN A 161 -13.01 6.43 14.78
CA GLN A 161 -12.12 6.98 15.80
C GLN A 161 -10.90 6.07 15.94
N PHE A 162 -9.74 6.55 15.51
CA PHE A 162 -8.54 5.72 15.44
C PHE A 162 -8.06 5.26 16.82
N GLU A 163 -8.18 6.11 17.83
CA GLU A 163 -7.78 5.82 19.21
C GLU A 163 -8.59 4.67 19.83
N GLU A 164 -9.85 4.54 19.46
CA GLU A 164 -10.75 3.49 19.96
C GLU A 164 -10.54 2.16 19.22
N ASP A 165 -10.44 2.22 17.88
CA ASP A 165 -10.35 1.02 17.04
C ASP A 165 -8.91 0.45 16.94
N TYR A 166 -7.88 1.28 17.15
CA TYR A 166 -6.47 0.90 17.08
C TYR A 166 -5.66 1.35 18.31
N PRO A 167 -6.04 0.93 19.55
CA PRO A 167 -5.46 1.44 20.79
C PRO A 167 -3.97 1.09 20.96
N ALA A 168 -3.46 0.07 20.28
CA ALA A 168 -2.04 -0.29 20.31
C ALA A 168 -1.17 0.61 19.41
N ILE A 169 -1.76 1.21 18.37
CA ILE A 169 -1.05 2.05 17.40
C ILE A 169 -1.25 3.53 17.74
N ALA A 170 -2.39 3.90 18.32
CA ALA A 170 -2.72 5.28 18.67
C ALA A 170 -1.64 6.00 19.50
N PRO A 171 -0.96 5.37 20.49
CA PRO A 171 0.14 6.00 21.24
C PRO A 171 1.37 6.35 20.39
N LEU A 172 1.46 5.84 19.16
CA LEU A 172 2.55 6.12 18.22
C LEU A 172 2.25 7.32 17.32
N LEU A 173 1.08 7.94 17.43
CA LEU A 173 0.71 9.14 16.67
C LEU A 173 1.28 10.41 17.30
N ALA A 174 1.64 11.39 16.48
CA ALA A 174 2.06 12.71 16.91
C ALA A 174 0.88 13.59 17.39
N GLY A 175 -0.35 13.18 17.10
CA GLY A 175 -1.58 13.86 17.52
C GLY A 175 -2.84 13.10 17.12
N PRO A 176 -4.03 13.63 17.44
CA PRO A 176 -5.29 12.96 17.20
C PRO A 176 -5.55 12.73 15.70
N ALA A 177 -5.99 11.52 15.36
CA ALA A 177 -6.30 11.13 14.00
C ALA A 177 -7.59 10.32 13.92
N GLU A 178 -8.22 10.36 12.75
CA GLU A 178 -9.32 9.50 12.37
C GLU A 178 -8.86 8.57 11.24
N TYR A 179 -9.58 7.48 11.03
CA TYR A 179 -9.44 6.73 9.78
C TYR A 179 -10.70 6.87 8.94
N ARG A 180 -10.51 6.92 7.63
CA ARG A 180 -11.58 7.04 6.64
C ARG A 180 -11.58 5.78 5.79
N ILE A 181 -12.72 5.11 5.74
CA ILE A 181 -12.94 3.97 4.85
C ILE A 181 -13.56 4.50 3.56
N SER A 182 -12.97 4.11 2.44
CA SER A 182 -13.56 4.28 1.12
C SER A 182 -13.76 2.94 0.42
N GLU A 183 -14.85 2.81 -0.31
CA GLU A 183 -15.22 1.59 -1.02
C GLU A 183 -15.42 1.85 -2.51
N LYS A 184 -15.15 0.82 -3.32
CA LYS A 184 -15.43 0.77 -4.75
C LYS A 184 -16.07 -0.57 -5.10
N ALA A 185 -17.17 -0.52 -5.86
CA ALA A 185 -17.76 -1.73 -6.42
C ALA A 185 -16.84 -2.32 -7.51
N LEU A 186 -16.66 -3.64 -7.47
CA LEU A 186 -15.84 -4.41 -8.42
C LEU A 186 -16.66 -4.98 -9.59
N VAL A 187 -17.90 -4.53 -9.77
CA VAL A 187 -18.82 -4.95 -10.84
C VAL A 187 -18.20 -4.92 -12.23
#